data_AF-A0A443QWF9-F1
#
_entry.id   AF-A0A443QWF9-F1
#
_cell.length_a   1.000
_cell.length_b   1.000
_cell.length_c   1.000
_cell.angle_alpha   90.00
_cell.angle_beta   90.00
_cell.angle_gamma   90.00
#
_symmetry.space_group_name_H-M   'P 1'
#
loop_
_entity.id
_entity.type
_entity.pdbx_description
1 polymer ?
#
loop_
_entity_poly.entity_id
_entity_poly.type
_entity_poly.pdbx_seq_one_letter_code
_entity_poly.pdbx_strand_id
1 'polypeptide(L)'
;MLSTHFTKSIDGFSTLSEGENSLRDYIDSYAAEADKYSAILHANKSRLKNEIKAHNDILIVNTQDIYRHLPEKLLLFMNLMVENHNFNYMLKTDDDCFLNIPLISHELLNLSFEEKTWWANFRKFWAVDLYGKWSESEYEAPAYPPFACGSGYLITSFLVNWIVINKNFLHRFQGEDVSMGIWLSSLSPKYFQVCEYLIKLLDQICF
;
A
#
# COMPACT_ATOMS: atom_id res chain seq x y z
N MET A 1 15.95 -24.80 -8.84
CA MET A 1 14.84 -25.55 -9.44
C MET A 1 14.03 -24.58 -10.30
N LEU A 2 14.49 -24.36 -11.53
CA LEU A 2 13.76 -23.73 -12.64
C LEU A 2 14.04 -24.64 -13.83
N SER A 3 13.13 -25.58 -14.07
CA SER A 3 13.12 -26.38 -15.29
C SER A 3 12.06 -25.78 -16.19
N THR A 4 12.49 -25.02 -17.19
CA THR A 4 11.70 -24.78 -18.39
C THR A 4 12.50 -25.37 -19.54
N HIS A 5 12.25 -26.65 -19.80
CA HIS A 5 12.68 -27.33 -21.01
C HIS A 5 12.00 -26.70 -22.23
N PHE A 6 12.65 -25.73 -22.85
CA PHE A 6 12.40 -25.36 -24.24
C PHE A 6 13.25 -26.26 -25.15
N THR A 7 12.77 -27.48 -25.38
CA THR A 7 13.16 -28.27 -26.56
C THR A 7 11.89 -28.93 -27.10
N LYS A 8 11.09 -28.19 -27.85
CA LYS A 8 10.18 -28.81 -28.81
C LYS A 8 10.97 -29.08 -30.09
N SER A 9 11.02 -30.35 -30.47
CA SER A 9 11.50 -30.82 -31.76
C SER A 9 10.91 -29.97 -32.88
N ILE A 10 11.76 -29.51 -33.80
CA ILE A 10 11.34 -28.82 -35.02
C ILE A 10 10.99 -29.91 -36.03
N ASP A 11 9.81 -30.51 -35.87
CA ASP A 11 9.19 -31.35 -36.88
C ASP A 11 7.78 -30.81 -37.15
N GLY A 12 7.68 -29.94 -38.14
CA GLY A 12 6.41 -29.35 -38.57
C GLY A 12 6.63 -28.02 -39.24
N PHE A 13 6.63 -28.02 -40.57
CA PHE A 13 6.55 -26.81 -41.38
C PHE A 13 5.14 -26.22 -41.19
N SER A 14 4.93 -25.41 -40.14
CA SER A 14 3.67 -24.65 -40.00
C SER A 14 3.64 -23.61 -41.11
N THR A 15 2.62 -23.65 -41.94
CA THR A 15 2.48 -22.72 -43.07
C THR A 15 2.30 -21.30 -42.54
N LEU A 16 2.81 -20.29 -43.27
CA LEU A 16 2.65 -18.87 -42.90
C LEU A 16 1.18 -18.50 -42.63
N SER A 17 0.24 -19.12 -43.35
CA SER A 17 -1.20 -18.97 -43.16
C SER A 17 -1.73 -19.49 -41.82
N GLU A 18 -1.18 -20.59 -41.28
CA GLU A 18 -1.58 -21.11 -39.96
C GLU A 18 -1.07 -20.20 -38.84
N GLY A 19 0.14 -19.63 -39.00
CA GLY A 19 0.67 -18.61 -38.10
C GLY A 19 -0.14 -17.31 -38.11
N GLU A 20 -0.58 -16.84 -39.29
CA GLU A 20 -1.43 -15.67 -39.44
C GLU A 20 -2.82 -15.86 -38.80
N ASN A 21 -3.44 -17.03 -38.97
CA ASN A 21 -4.72 -17.33 -38.34
C ASN A 21 -4.60 -17.42 -36.81
N SER A 22 -3.56 -18.06 -36.28
CA SER A 22 -3.32 -18.11 -34.83
C SER A 22 -3.08 -16.71 -34.22
N LEU A 23 -2.43 -15.80 -34.94
CA LEU A 23 -2.24 -14.42 -34.50
C LEU A 23 -3.54 -13.62 -34.55
N ARG A 24 -4.38 -13.83 -35.56
CA ARG A 24 -5.72 -13.20 -35.64
C ARG A 24 -6.62 -13.67 -34.51
N ASP A 25 -6.69 -14.99 -34.27
CA ASP A 25 -7.47 -15.55 -33.15
C ASP A 25 -6.99 -15.00 -31.80
N TYR A 26 -5.67 -14.83 -31.64
CA TYR A 26 -5.09 -14.18 -30.46
C TYR A 26 -5.53 -12.71 -30.35
N ILE A 27 -5.41 -11.91 -31.42
CA ILE A 27 -5.83 -10.51 -31.44
C ILE A 27 -7.33 -10.36 -31.14
N ASP A 28 -8.18 -11.20 -31.74
CA ASP A 28 -9.62 -11.20 -31.51
C ASP A 28 -9.97 -11.61 -30.08
N SER A 29 -9.21 -12.56 -29.49
CA SER A 29 -9.34 -12.93 -28.07
C SER A 29 -8.99 -11.75 -27.15
N TYR A 30 -7.97 -10.96 -27.50
CA TYR A 30 -7.59 -9.75 -26.79
C TYR A 30 -8.65 -8.66 -26.89
N ALA A 31 -9.26 -8.47 -28.06
CA ALA A 31 -10.34 -7.51 -28.25
C ALA A 31 -11.57 -7.87 -27.41
N ALA A 32 -11.99 -9.15 -27.44
CA ALA A 32 -13.12 -9.63 -26.64
C ALA A 32 -12.84 -9.52 -25.12
N GLU A 33 -11.61 -9.80 -24.70
CA GLU A 33 -11.19 -9.64 -23.32
C GLU A 33 -11.17 -8.16 -22.89
N ALA A 34 -10.71 -7.25 -23.75
CA ALA A 34 -10.74 -5.82 -23.50
C ALA A 34 -12.19 -5.30 -23.33
N ASP A 35 -13.12 -5.75 -24.18
CA ASP A 35 -14.54 -5.39 -24.07
C ASP A 35 -15.14 -5.88 -22.74
N LYS A 36 -14.82 -7.12 -22.33
CA LYS A 36 -15.22 -7.67 -21.03
C LYS A 36 -14.67 -6.83 -19.87
N TYR A 37 -13.38 -6.48 -19.89
CA TYR A 37 -12.78 -5.66 -18.85
C TYR A 37 -13.37 -4.25 -18.81
N SER A 38 -13.66 -3.65 -19.97
CA SER A 38 -14.35 -2.37 -20.07
C SER A 38 -15.72 -2.41 -19.41
N ALA A 39 -16.52 -3.45 -19.68
CA ALA A 39 -17.82 -3.64 -19.05
C ALA A 39 -17.72 -3.79 -17.51
N ILE A 40 -16.76 -4.56 -17.01
CA ILE A 40 -16.49 -4.71 -15.57
C ILE A 40 -16.11 -3.36 -14.95
N LEU A 41 -15.23 -2.60 -15.61
CA LEU A 41 -14.80 -1.29 -15.14
C LEU A 41 -15.99 -0.30 -15.07
N HIS A 42 -16.87 -0.30 -16.07
CA HIS A 42 -18.08 0.50 -16.07
C HIS A 42 -19.05 0.13 -14.95
N ALA A 43 -19.25 -1.17 -14.71
CA ALA A 43 -20.08 -1.66 -13.61
C ALA A 43 -19.49 -1.26 -12.24
N ASN A 44 -18.20 -1.46 -12.03
CA ASN A 44 -17.52 -1.11 -10.79
C ASN A 44 -17.55 0.41 -10.53
N LYS A 45 -17.32 1.24 -11.56
CA LYS A 45 -17.47 2.70 -11.45
C LYS A 45 -18.89 3.11 -11.03
N SER A 46 -19.91 2.41 -11.52
CA SER A 46 -21.30 2.68 -11.16
C SER A 46 -21.61 2.27 -9.72
N ARG A 47 -21.10 1.11 -9.28
CA ARG A 47 -21.21 0.64 -7.88
C ARG A 47 -20.52 1.60 -6.92
N LEU A 48 -19.28 2.00 -7.21
CA LEU A 48 -18.53 2.95 -6.40
C LEU A 48 -19.25 4.30 -6.27
N LYS A 49 -19.84 4.81 -7.36
CA LYS A 49 -20.63 6.06 -7.31
C LYS A 49 -21.86 5.94 -6.40
N ASN A 50 -22.51 4.78 -6.36
CA ASN A 50 -23.67 4.56 -5.50
C ASN A 50 -23.24 4.41 -4.04
N GLU A 51 -22.13 3.73 -3.78
CA GLU A 51 -21.54 3.57 -2.45
C GLU A 51 -21.13 4.92 -1.84
N ILE A 52 -20.39 5.74 -2.60
CA ILE A 52 -20.03 7.11 -2.21
C ILE A 52 -21.27 7.91 -1.81
N LYS A 53 -22.35 7.83 -2.60
CA LYS A 53 -23.61 8.55 -2.31
C LYS A 53 -24.34 8.01 -1.08
N ALA A 54 -24.22 6.71 -0.81
CA ALA A 54 -24.93 6.06 0.28
C ALA A 54 -24.25 6.30 1.64
N HIS A 55 -22.92 6.31 1.68
CA HIS A 55 -22.16 6.27 2.93
C HIS A 55 -21.34 7.53 3.23
N ASN A 56 -20.94 8.29 2.19
CA ASN A 56 -20.19 9.55 2.33
C ASN A 56 -18.91 9.43 3.18
N ASP A 57 -18.23 8.28 3.09
CA ASP A 57 -17.02 7.90 3.84
C ASP A 57 -15.86 7.47 2.92
N ILE A 58 -16.02 7.61 1.60
CA ILE A 58 -15.01 7.30 0.60
C ILE A 58 -14.34 8.57 0.09
N LEU A 59 -13.01 8.60 0.15
CA LEU A 59 -12.19 9.66 -0.42
C LEU A 59 -11.56 9.19 -1.74
N ILE A 60 -11.76 9.95 -2.82
CA ILE A 60 -11.12 9.70 -4.11
C ILE A 60 -9.99 10.71 -4.29
N VAL A 61 -8.78 10.21 -4.49
CA VAL A 61 -7.57 11.00 -4.71
C VAL A 61 -7.06 10.81 -6.14
N ASN A 62 -6.39 11.83 -6.69
CA ASN A 62 -5.89 11.81 -8.06
C ASN A 62 -4.52 11.11 -8.15
N THR A 63 -4.51 9.79 -7.99
CA THR A 63 -3.34 8.93 -8.21
C THR A 63 -3.76 7.60 -8.81
N GLN A 64 -2.83 6.92 -9.47
CA GLN A 64 -3.06 5.56 -9.94
C GLN A 64 -2.93 4.60 -8.75
N ASP A 65 -3.94 3.76 -8.54
CA ASP A 65 -3.97 2.80 -7.43
C ASP A 65 -3.13 1.56 -7.76
N ILE A 66 -1.81 1.70 -7.58
CA ILE A 66 -0.82 0.63 -7.70
C ILE A 66 0.10 0.65 -6.49
N TYR A 67 0.71 -0.50 -6.18
CA TYR A 67 1.53 -0.65 -4.99
C TYR A 67 2.68 0.38 -4.89
N ARG A 68 3.37 0.69 -6.00
CA ARG A 68 4.45 1.70 -6.06
C ARG A 68 3.96 3.11 -5.66
N HIS A 69 2.68 3.40 -5.84
CA HIS A 69 2.08 4.71 -5.54
C HIS A 69 1.38 4.78 -4.19
N LEU A 70 1.42 3.73 -3.37
CA LEU A 70 0.87 3.79 -2.00
C LEU A 70 1.43 4.94 -1.16
N PRO A 71 2.74 5.29 -1.20
CA PRO A 71 3.24 6.45 -0.46
C PRO A 71 2.62 7.77 -0.95
N GLU A 72 2.42 7.92 -2.27
CA GLU A 72 1.75 9.12 -2.83
C GLU A 72 0.28 9.17 -2.41
N LYS A 73 -0.42 8.03 -2.48
CA LYS A 73 -1.81 7.90 -2.00
C LYS A 73 -1.92 8.28 -0.52
N LEU A 74 -0.97 7.83 0.31
CA LEU A 74 -0.91 8.16 1.73
C LEU A 74 -0.67 9.65 1.97
N LEU A 75 0.25 10.29 1.23
CA LEU A 75 0.50 11.73 1.32
C LEU A 75 -0.72 12.56 0.93
N LEU A 76 -1.41 12.19 -0.16
CA LEU A 76 -2.63 12.86 -0.59
C LEU A 76 -3.73 12.73 0.47
N PHE A 77 -3.90 11.53 1.04
CA PHE A 77 -4.84 11.30 2.15
C PHE A 77 -4.50 12.15 3.37
N MET A 78 -3.26 12.09 3.87
CA MET A 78 -2.85 12.85 5.05
C MET A 78 -3.02 14.36 4.85
N ASN A 79 -2.70 14.86 3.65
CA ASN A 79 -2.90 16.26 3.31
C ASN A 79 -4.38 16.67 3.44
N LEU A 80 -5.27 15.89 2.83
CA LEU A 80 -6.71 16.16 2.89
C LEU A 80 -7.23 16.05 4.34
N MET A 81 -6.73 15.10 5.13
CA MET A 81 -7.13 14.96 6.52
C MET A 81 -6.70 16.16 7.37
N VAL A 82 -5.47 16.63 7.21
CA VAL A 82 -4.95 17.81 7.94
C VAL A 82 -5.67 19.09 7.52
N GLU A 83 -6.01 19.24 6.24
CA GLU A 83 -6.72 20.43 5.74
C GLU A 83 -8.17 20.50 6.22
N ASN A 84 -8.85 19.36 6.40
CA ASN A 84 -10.29 19.30 6.65
C ASN A 84 -10.69 18.89 8.07
N HIS A 85 -9.76 18.36 8.88
CA HIS A 85 -10.06 17.82 10.19
C HIS A 85 -9.00 18.20 11.24
N ASN A 86 -9.46 18.44 12.46
CA ASN A 86 -8.58 18.53 13.63
C ASN A 86 -8.67 17.23 14.43
N PHE A 87 -7.53 16.57 14.63
CA PHE A 87 -7.45 15.29 15.34
C PHE A 87 -6.18 15.24 16.19
N ASN A 88 -6.19 14.43 17.25
CA ASN A 88 -5.02 14.19 18.09
C ASN A 88 -4.20 12.99 17.59
N TYR A 89 -4.90 11.99 17.03
CA TYR A 89 -4.34 10.74 16.57
C TYR A 89 -4.97 10.33 15.24
N MET A 90 -4.19 9.70 14.38
CA MET A 90 -4.63 9.07 13.14
C MET A 90 -4.32 7.57 13.23
N LEU A 91 -5.33 6.74 12.99
CA LEU A 91 -5.18 5.29 12.86
C LEU A 91 -5.26 4.92 11.38
N LYS A 92 -4.20 4.31 10.85
CA LYS A 92 -4.19 3.67 9.53
C LYS A 92 -4.29 2.16 9.72
N THR A 93 -5.11 1.52 8.90
CA THR A 93 -5.20 0.05 8.76
C THR A 93 -5.47 -0.29 7.30
N ASP A 94 -5.22 -1.53 6.91
CA ASP A 94 -5.67 -2.08 5.63
C ASP A 94 -7.05 -2.75 5.77
N ASP A 95 -7.70 -3.04 4.63
CA ASP A 95 -9.06 -3.62 4.56
C ASP A 95 -9.09 -5.13 4.87
N ASP A 96 -7.93 -5.77 4.93
CA ASP A 96 -7.70 -7.15 5.31
C ASP A 96 -7.26 -7.31 6.78
N CYS A 97 -7.54 -6.31 7.62
CA CYS A 97 -7.14 -6.25 9.01
C CYS A 97 -8.32 -6.22 9.99
N PHE A 98 -8.14 -6.86 11.15
CA PHE A 98 -9.03 -6.78 12.30
C PHE A 98 -8.50 -5.77 13.33
N LEU A 99 -9.37 -4.84 13.73
CA LEU A 99 -9.09 -3.84 14.76
C LEU A 99 -9.83 -4.14 16.07
N ASN A 100 -9.11 -4.22 17.18
CA ASN A 100 -9.71 -4.26 18.51
C ASN A 100 -10.00 -2.84 19.02
N ILE A 101 -11.04 -2.20 18.47
CA ILE A 101 -11.40 -0.81 18.77
C ILE A 101 -11.60 -0.53 20.27
N PRO A 102 -12.31 -1.38 21.06
CA PRO A 102 -12.46 -1.14 22.49
C PRO A 102 -11.12 -1.08 23.24
N LEU A 103 -10.19 -1.98 22.90
CA LEU A 103 -8.87 -1.99 23.52
C LEU A 103 -8.03 -0.78 23.08
N ILE A 104 -8.03 -0.44 21.79
CA ILE A 104 -7.36 0.76 21.28
C ILE A 104 -7.87 2.01 21.99
N SER A 105 -9.19 2.13 22.15
CA SER A 105 -9.81 3.26 22.87
C SER A 105 -9.43 3.29 24.34
N HIS A 106 -9.39 2.13 25.01
CA HIS A 106 -8.97 2.03 26.41
C HIS A 106 -7.53 2.48 26.61
N GLU A 107 -6.61 2.01 25.75
CA GLU A 107 -5.20 2.40 25.79
C GLU A 107 -5.02 3.89 25.50
N LEU A 108 -5.74 4.45 24.51
CA LEU A 108 -5.67 5.89 24.20
C LEU A 108 -6.12 6.79 25.35
N LEU A 109 -7.04 6.31 26.21
CA LEU A 109 -7.51 7.06 27.38
C LEU A 109 -6.56 6.97 28.57
N ASN A 110 -5.79 5.88 28.67
CA ASN A 110 -4.92 5.62 29.82
C ASN A 110 -3.45 5.97 29.56
N LEU A 111 -3.02 5.97 28.30
CA LEU A 111 -1.67 6.33 27.91
C LEU A 111 -1.59 7.82 27.61
N SER A 112 -0.74 8.54 28.36
CA SER A 112 -0.34 9.89 28.00
C SER A 112 0.68 9.83 26.87
N PHE A 113 0.22 9.82 25.62
CA PHE A 113 1.12 9.89 24.48
C PHE A 113 1.81 11.25 24.41
N GLU A 114 3.13 11.21 24.20
CA GLU A 114 3.92 12.40 23.90
C GLU A 114 3.60 12.90 22.49
N GLU A 115 3.88 14.17 22.23
CA GLU A 115 3.59 14.83 20.95
C GLU A 115 4.16 14.07 19.73
N LYS A 116 5.31 13.42 19.87
CA LYS A 116 5.99 12.66 18.79
C LYS A 116 5.85 11.15 18.96
N THR A 117 4.63 10.65 19.13
CA THR A 117 4.39 9.22 19.33
C THR A 117 3.96 8.51 18.05
N TRP A 118 4.60 7.37 17.77
CA TRP A 118 4.19 6.43 16.74
C TRP A 118 4.01 5.04 17.35
N TRP A 119 2.78 4.52 17.29
CA TRP A 119 2.34 3.30 17.94
C TRP A 119 2.00 2.24 16.89
N ALA A 120 2.84 1.20 16.79
CA ALA A 120 2.74 0.18 15.75
C ALA A 120 3.54 -1.08 16.09
N ASN A 121 3.46 -2.09 15.22
CA ASN A 121 4.43 -3.19 15.22
C ASN A 121 5.67 -2.79 14.41
N PHE A 122 6.79 -2.48 15.06
CA PHE A 122 7.98 -1.99 14.34
C PHE A 122 8.94 -3.10 13.94
N ARG A 123 9.35 -3.10 12.67
CA ARG A 123 10.55 -3.81 12.22
C ARG A 123 11.74 -2.85 12.31
N LYS A 124 12.90 -3.37 12.71
CA LYS A 124 14.14 -2.61 12.88
C LYS A 124 15.28 -3.34 12.18
N PHE A 125 16.21 -2.58 11.59
CA PHE A 125 17.37 -3.13 10.88
C PHE A 125 16.99 -4.12 9.77
N TRP A 126 15.84 -3.89 9.12
CA TRP A 126 15.40 -4.72 8.01
C TRP A 126 16.27 -4.43 6.79
N ALA A 127 16.82 -5.49 6.17
CA ALA A 127 17.65 -5.35 4.99
C ALA A 127 16.83 -4.82 3.81
N VAL A 128 17.45 -3.99 2.99
CA VAL A 128 16.81 -3.42 1.80
C VAL A 128 16.76 -4.49 0.72
N ASP A 129 15.56 -4.78 0.24
CA ASP A 129 15.37 -5.69 -0.88
C ASP A 129 15.88 -5.03 -2.17
N LEU A 130 16.81 -5.69 -2.86
CA LEU A 130 17.37 -5.23 -4.13
C LEU A 130 16.64 -5.83 -5.34
N TYR A 131 15.82 -6.85 -5.12
CA TYR A 131 15.12 -7.59 -6.17
C TYR A 131 13.72 -8.00 -5.72
N GLY A 132 12.83 -8.23 -6.69
CA GLY A 132 11.46 -8.68 -6.42
C GLY A 132 10.47 -7.53 -6.17
N LYS A 133 9.26 -7.90 -5.72
CA LYS A 133 8.13 -6.99 -5.53
C LYS A 133 8.46 -5.80 -4.60
N TRP A 134 9.30 -6.07 -3.61
CA TRP A 134 9.67 -5.12 -2.56
C TRP A 134 10.97 -4.37 -2.85
N SER A 135 11.52 -4.53 -4.05
CA SER A 135 12.80 -3.91 -4.38
C SER A 135 12.76 -2.39 -4.33
N GLU A 136 13.78 -1.80 -3.70
CA GLU A 136 13.98 -0.36 -3.66
C GLU A 136 15.43 -0.04 -4.00
N SER A 137 15.66 0.31 -5.26
CA SER A 137 17.01 0.63 -5.77
C SER A 137 17.45 2.07 -5.48
N GLU A 138 16.52 2.97 -5.15
CA GLU A 138 16.82 4.38 -4.92
C GLU A 138 17.27 4.65 -3.47
N TYR A 139 17.09 3.69 -2.57
CA TYR A 139 17.54 3.79 -1.18
C TYR A 139 18.92 3.15 -1.00
N GLU A 140 19.93 3.96 -0.71
CA GLU A 140 21.34 3.55 -0.78
C GLU A 140 21.86 2.83 0.48
N ALA A 141 21.18 2.94 1.62
CA ALA A 141 21.64 2.31 2.85
C ALA A 141 21.31 0.81 2.87
N PRO A 142 22.09 -0.04 3.56
CA PRO A 142 21.88 -1.49 3.55
C PRO A 142 20.65 -1.94 4.33
N ALA A 143 20.11 -1.08 5.20
CA ALA A 143 18.95 -1.38 6.03
C ALA A 143 18.07 -0.15 6.22
N TYR A 144 16.76 -0.38 6.35
CA TYR A 144 15.80 0.67 6.64
C TYR A 144 15.85 1.11 8.11
N PRO A 145 15.54 2.38 8.41
CA PRO A 145 15.22 2.82 9.77
C PRO A 145 13.98 2.09 10.30
N PRO A 146 13.66 2.20 11.61
CA PRO A 146 12.45 1.60 12.14
C PRO A 146 11.19 2.04 11.38
N PHE A 147 10.38 1.09 10.94
CA PHE A 147 9.12 1.36 10.26
C PHE A 147 7.99 0.46 10.79
N ALA A 148 6.77 0.95 10.72
CA ALA A 148 5.57 0.26 11.16
C ALA A 148 5.18 -0.83 10.15
N CYS A 149 5.43 -2.09 10.45
CA CYS A 149 5.14 -3.20 9.55
C CYS A 149 3.84 -3.91 9.94
N GLY A 150 3.08 -4.31 8.93
CA GLY A 150 1.91 -5.18 9.07
C GLY A 150 0.61 -4.40 9.03
N SER A 151 -0.30 -4.75 9.95
CA SER A 151 -1.73 -4.50 9.85
C SER A 151 -2.20 -3.04 10.05
N GLY A 152 -1.35 -2.17 10.59
CA GLY A 152 -1.73 -0.78 10.86
C GLY A 152 -0.88 -0.10 11.92
N TYR A 153 -1.14 1.19 12.10
CA TYR A 153 -0.46 2.02 13.09
C TYR A 153 -1.33 3.19 13.54
N LEU A 154 -1.08 3.64 14.78
CA LEU A 154 -1.58 4.90 15.30
C LEU A 154 -0.44 5.90 15.39
N ILE A 155 -0.68 7.12 14.92
CA ILE A 155 0.33 8.18 14.87
C ILE A 155 -0.25 9.49 15.38
N THR A 156 0.54 10.29 16.10
CA THR A 156 0.11 11.60 16.60
C THR A 156 -0.04 12.60 15.46
N SER A 157 -0.97 13.55 15.63
CA SER A 157 -1.20 14.61 14.66
C SER A 157 0.02 15.47 14.40
N PHE A 158 0.93 15.65 15.37
CA PHE A 158 2.20 16.35 15.15
C PHE A 158 3.03 15.71 14.03
N LEU A 159 3.20 14.37 14.05
CA LEU A 159 4.00 13.68 13.04
C LEU A 159 3.31 13.72 11.67
N VAL A 160 1.99 13.59 11.64
CA VAL A 160 1.19 13.72 10.39
C VAL A 160 1.33 15.14 9.82
N ASN A 161 1.21 16.18 10.64
CA ASN A 161 1.39 17.56 10.22
C ASN A 161 2.81 17.80 9.68
N TRP A 162 3.83 17.26 10.33
CA TRP A 162 5.20 17.37 9.83
C TRP A 162 5.35 16.73 8.45
N ILE A 163 4.77 15.54 8.23
CA ILE A 163 4.78 14.88 6.91
C ILE A 163 4.09 15.77 5.87
N VAL A 164 2.90 16.29 6.18
CA VAL A 164 2.11 17.12 5.25
C VAL A 164 2.84 18.41 4.89
N ILE A 165 3.44 19.10 5.86
CA ILE A 165 4.22 20.32 5.64
C ILE A 165 5.41 20.04 4.70
N ASN A 166 6.05 18.88 4.84
CA ASN A 166 7.25 18.53 4.08
C ASN A 166 6.97 17.70 2.82
N LYS A 167 5.71 17.38 2.50
CA LYS A 167 5.30 16.41 1.47
C LYS A 167 5.97 16.56 0.10
N ASN A 168 6.32 17.79 -0.30
CA ASN A 168 6.97 18.07 -1.58
C ASN A 168 8.46 17.70 -1.62
N PHE A 169 9.08 17.51 -0.45
CA PHE A 169 10.49 17.15 -0.28
C PHE A 169 10.68 15.67 0.07
N LEU A 170 9.59 14.94 0.34
CA LEU A 170 9.63 13.54 0.74
C LEU A 170 9.72 12.64 -0.49
N HIS A 171 10.79 11.87 -0.63
CA HIS A 171 10.88 10.87 -1.71
C HIS A 171 9.88 9.72 -1.49
N ARG A 172 9.24 9.22 -2.56
CA ARG A 172 8.25 8.13 -2.47
C ARG A 172 8.95 6.79 -2.71
N PHE A 173 9.32 6.11 -1.63
CA PHE A 173 9.97 4.80 -1.67
C PHE A 173 8.95 3.66 -1.87
N GLN A 174 9.42 2.46 -2.18
CA GLN A 174 8.60 1.29 -2.40
C GLN A 174 8.03 0.84 -1.05
N GLY A 175 6.70 0.86 -0.94
CA GLY A 175 5.99 0.62 0.32
C GLY A 175 5.77 1.92 1.11
N GLU A 176 4.53 2.16 1.52
CA GLU A 176 4.18 3.35 2.30
C GLU A 176 4.69 3.27 3.74
N ASP A 177 4.79 2.06 4.31
CA ASP A 177 5.34 1.79 5.63
C ASP A 177 6.83 2.14 5.71
N VAL A 178 7.62 1.62 4.76
CA VAL A 178 9.04 1.92 4.60
C VAL A 178 9.26 3.42 4.37
N SER A 179 8.46 4.01 3.48
CA SER A 179 8.50 5.46 3.22
C SER A 179 8.28 6.27 4.50
N MET A 180 7.26 5.93 5.29
CA MET A 180 6.98 6.57 6.59
C MET A 180 8.17 6.44 7.55
N GLY A 181 8.80 5.27 7.63
CA GLY A 181 9.98 5.04 8.47
C GLY A 181 11.14 5.95 8.08
N ILE A 182 11.40 6.09 6.77
CA ILE A 182 12.46 6.95 6.25
C ILE A 182 12.15 8.43 6.53
N TRP A 183 10.94 8.89 6.22
CA TRP A 183 10.53 10.29 6.43
C TRP A 183 10.66 10.72 7.89
N LEU A 184 10.21 9.87 8.82
CA LEU A 184 10.17 10.17 10.24
C LEU A 184 11.50 9.90 10.97
N SER A 185 12.48 9.28 10.31
CA SER A 185 13.79 8.95 10.90
C SER A 185 14.50 10.18 11.50
N SER A 186 14.36 11.34 10.85
CA SER A 186 14.96 12.61 11.29
C SER A 186 14.34 13.18 12.57
N LEU A 187 13.11 12.77 12.92
CA LEU A 187 12.38 13.29 14.08
C LEU A 187 12.62 12.48 15.36
N SER A 188 13.19 11.29 15.25
CA SER A 188 13.35 10.34 16.36
C SER A 188 12.07 10.18 17.19
N PRO A 189 10.95 9.73 16.57
CA PRO A 189 9.69 9.56 17.28
C PRO A 189 9.82 8.52 18.39
N LYS A 190 8.98 8.66 19.42
CA LYS A 190 8.84 7.65 20.46
C LYS A 190 8.03 6.48 19.91
N TYR A 191 8.72 5.37 19.65
CA TYR A 191 8.13 4.13 19.19
C TYR A 191 7.43 3.41 20.35
N PHE A 192 6.12 3.27 20.27
CA PHE A 192 5.37 2.35 21.11
C PHE A 192 5.18 1.04 20.34
N GLN A 193 5.77 -0.04 20.84
CA GLN A 193 5.67 -1.35 20.20
C GLN A 193 4.34 -2.02 20.55
N VAL A 194 3.60 -2.44 19.52
CA VAL A 194 2.36 -3.22 19.63
C VAL A 194 2.69 -4.71 19.52
N CYS A 195 2.07 -5.52 20.38
CA CYS A 195 1.91 -6.97 20.17
C CYS A 195 0.60 -7.25 19.41
N GLU A 196 0.56 -8.34 18.63
CA GLU A 196 -0.47 -8.74 17.63
C GLU A 196 -1.96 -8.66 18.02
N TYR A 197 -2.31 -8.34 19.26
CA TYR A 197 -3.68 -8.35 19.79
C TYR A 197 -4.50 -7.09 19.49
N LEU A 198 -3.87 -5.99 19.05
CA LEU A 198 -4.53 -4.71 18.80
C LEU A 198 -5.00 -4.56 17.36
N ILE A 199 -4.16 -4.99 16.42
CA ILE A 199 -4.41 -4.94 14.99
C ILE A 199 -3.86 -6.25 14.40
N LYS A 200 -4.71 -7.10 13.85
CA LYS A 200 -4.32 -8.42 13.35
C LYS A 200 -4.70 -8.57 11.88
N LEU A 201 -3.77 -9.03 11.04
CA LEU A 201 -4.13 -9.43 9.68
C LEU A 201 -5.13 -10.60 9.74
N LEU A 202 -6.22 -10.50 8.97
CA LEU A 202 -7.26 -11.53 8.93
C LEU A 202 -6.74 -12.82 8.28
N ASP A 203 -5.82 -12.68 7.33
CA ASP A 203 -5.01 -13.77 6.80
C ASP A 203 -3.62 -13.70 7.44
N GLN A 204 -3.16 -14.77 8.11
CA GLN A 204 -1.83 -14.86 8.75
C GLN A 204 -0.64 -14.80 7.78
N ILE A 205 -0.82 -14.23 6.60
CA ILE A 205 0.16 -14.19 5.53
C ILE A 205 0.76 -12.78 5.47
N CYS A 206 1.53 -12.44 6.50
CA CYS A 206 2.65 -11.52 6.29
C CYS A 206 3.63 -12.23 5.35
N PHE A 207 3.68 -11.84 4.07
CA PHE A 207 4.82 -12.13 3.20
C PHE A 207 5.88 -11.03 3.35
#